data_AF-A0A2A2GDV5-F1
#
_entry.id   AF-A0A2A2GDV5-F1
#
_cell.length_a   1.000
_cell.length_b   1.000
_cell.length_c   1.000
_cell.angle_alpha   90.00
_cell.angle_beta   90.00
_cell.angle_gamma   90.00
#
_symmetry.space_group_name_H-M   'P 1'
#
loop_
_entity.id
_entity.type
_entity.pdbx_description
1 polymer ?
#
loop_
_entity_poly.entity_id
_entity_poly.type
_entity_poly.pdbx_seq_one_letter_code
_entity_poly.pdbx_strand_id
1 'polypeptide(L)' 'MNDNTVKKLIAASASVIVGYTLKQLAQKKWKDVYDEEPPTTHPSEEINWKKVIIWSVVTGTVISSAKLATKRYLTHKLDA' A
#
# COMPACT_ATOMS: atom_id res chain seq x y z
N MET A 1 -2.71 18.30 26.34
CA MET A 1 -2.75 17.25 25.29
C MET A 1 -1.44 16.49 25.37
N ASN A 2 -1.45 15.19 25.64
CA ASN A 2 -0.20 14.43 25.85
C ASN A 2 0.64 14.37 24.57
N ASP A 3 1.96 14.50 24.71
CA ASP A 3 2.95 14.35 23.63
C ASP A 3 2.76 13.04 22.82
N ASN A 4 2.40 11.96 23.52
CA ASN A 4 2.14 10.66 22.88
C ASN A 4 0.91 10.68 21.96
N THR A 5 -0.10 11.50 22.25
CA THR A 5 -1.27 11.65 21.38
C THR A 5 -0.90 12.43 20.11
N VAL A 6 -0.09 13.49 20.25
CA VAL A 6 0.41 14.28 19.11
C VAL A 6 1.28 13.42 18.19
N LYS A 7 2.22 12.65 18.75
CA LYS A 7 3.06 11.72 17.97
C LYS A 7 2.24 10.66 17.24
N LYS A 8 1.23 10.07 17.88
CA LYS A 8 0.33 9.10 17.24
C LYS A 8 -0.49 9.74 16.11
N LEU A 9 -0.96 10.98 16.29
CA LEU A 9 -1.71 11.71 15.28
C LEU A 9 -0.84 12.03 14.05
N ILE A 10 0.40 12.46 14.28
CA ILE A 10 1.38 12.71 13.20
C ILE A 10 1.73 11.41 12.48
N ALA A 11 1.95 10.32 13.21
CA ALA A 11 2.23 9.01 12.59
C ALA A 11 1.03 8.50 11.76
N ALA A 12 -0.20 8.67 12.26
CA ALA A 12 -1.41 8.27 11.55
C ALA A 12 -1.60 9.08 10.25
N SER A 13 -1.48 10.41 10.33
CA SER A 13 -1.60 11.29 9.15
C SER A 13 -0.51 11.02 8.11
N ALA A 14 0.74 10.82 8.54
CA ALA A 14 1.83 10.44 7.66
C ALA A 14 1.56 9.10 6.95
N SER A 15 0.99 8.11 7.67
CA SER A 15 0.65 6.80 7.11
C SER A 15 -0.41 6.89 6.02
N VAL A 16 -1.40 7.78 6.16
CA VAL A 16 -2.43 8.02 5.14
C VAL A 16 -1.82 8.59 3.86
N ILE A 17 -0.94 9.58 3.98
CA ILE A 17 -0.27 10.21 2.82
C ILE A 17 0.60 9.19 2.08
N VAL A 18 1.39 8.41 2.84
CA VAL A 18 2.24 7.36 2.27
C VAL A 18 1.40 6.28 1.60
N GLY A 19 0.33 5.82 2.25
CA GLY A 19 -0.59 4.83 1.69
C GLY A 19 -1.26 5.30 0.40
N TYR A 20 -1.70 6.56 0.35
CA TYR A 20 -2.29 7.16 -0.84
C TYR A 20 -1.28 7.26 -2.00
N THR A 21 -0.05 7.67 -1.71
CA THR A 21 1.03 7.77 -2.71
C THR A 21 1.41 6.41 -3.27
N LEU A 22 1.55 5.40 -2.40
CA LEU A 22 1.80 4.01 -2.81
C LEU A 22 0.69 3.47 -3.70
N LYS A 23 -0.57 3.77 -3.37
CA LYS A 23 -1.72 3.38 -4.18
C LYS A 23 -1.66 4.00 -5.57
N GLN A 24 -1.41 5.32 -5.68
CA GLN A 24 -1.29 5.98 -6.98
C GLN A 24 -0.14 5.40 -7.82
N LEU A 25 1.02 5.15 -7.21
CA LEU A 25 2.16 4.55 -7.89
C LEU A 25 1.83 3.13 -8.39
N ALA A 26 1.18 2.32 -7.56
CA ALA A 26 0.76 0.98 -7.94
C ALA A 26 -0.25 1.02 -9.11
N GLN A 27 -1.23 1.94 -9.07
CA GLN A 27 -2.20 2.12 -10.15
C GLN A 27 -1.53 2.57 -11.46
N LYS A 28 -0.59 3.53 -11.38
CA LYS A 28 0.18 4.00 -12.53
C LYS A 28 1.01 2.87 -13.14
N LYS A 29 1.67 2.06 -12.30
CA LYS A 29 2.45 0.90 -12.77
C LYS A 29 1.59 -0.20 -13.36
N TRP A 30 0.39 -0.40 -12.84
CA TRP A 30 -0.56 -1.33 -13.46
C TRP A 30 -0.96 -0.88 -14.85
N LYS A 31 -1.33 0.40 -15.00
CA LYS A 31 -1.68 0.98 -16.29
C LYS A 31 -0.51 0.91 -17.28
N ASP A 32 0.72 1.12 -16.84
CA ASP A 32 1.93 1.01 -17.68
C ASP A 32 2.14 -0.42 -18.22
N VAL A 33 1.79 -1.45 -17.44
CA VAL A 33 2.01 -2.86 -17.81
C VAL A 33 0.82 -3.47 -18.57
N TYR A 34 -0.40 -3.12 -18.19
CA TYR A 34 -1.64 -3.74 -18.69
C TYR A 34 -2.49 -2.80 -19.57
N ASP A 35 -2.07 -1.55 -19.75
CA ASP A 35 -2.77 -0.48 -20.48
C ASP A 35 -4.23 -0.24 -20.05
N GLU A 36 -4.55 -0.63 -18.82
CA GLU A 36 -5.91 -0.57 -18.27
C GLU A 36 -5.88 -0.12 -16.80
N GLU A 37 -7.06 0.25 -16.29
CA GLU A 37 -7.19 0.51 -14.87
C GLU A 37 -7.13 -0.79 -14.06
N PRO A 38 -6.43 -0.81 -12.91
CA PRO A 38 -6.45 -1.97 -12.03
C PRO A 38 -7.88 -2.28 -11.59
N PRO A 39 -8.17 -3.55 -11.23
CA PRO A 39 -9.51 -3.99 -10.86
C PRO A 39 -9.91 -3.45 -9.47
N THR A 40 -10.11 -2.14 -9.37
CA THR A 40 -10.41 -1.40 -8.12
C THR A 40 -11.86 -0.93 -8.06
N THR A 41 -12.57 -0.94 -9.17
CA THR A 41 -13.98 -0.54 -9.26
C THR A 41 -14.62 -1.37 -10.36
N HIS A 42 -15.82 -1.90 -10.10
CA HIS A 42 -16.56 -2.74 -11.05
C HIS A 42 -17.63 -1.88 -11.76
N PRO A 43 -17.36 -1.35 -12.97
CA PRO A 43 -18.42 -0.81 -13.82
C PRO A 43 -18.90 -1.79 -14.91
N SER A 44 -18.29 -2.97 -15.08
CA SER A 44 -18.66 -3.93 -16.14
C SER A 44 -18.93 -5.34 -15.63
N GLU A 45 -19.87 -6.00 -16.30
CA GLU A 45 -20.55 -7.26 -15.95
C GLU A 45 -19.68 -8.52 -16.03
N GLU A 46 -18.48 -8.45 -16.63
CA GLU A 46 -17.51 -9.56 -16.67
C GLU A 46 -16.26 -9.29 -15.83
N ILE A 47 -16.20 -9.92 -14.65
CA ILE A 47 -15.05 -9.85 -13.76
C ILE A 47 -13.95 -10.78 -14.28
N ASN A 48 -12.82 -10.21 -14.71
CA ASN A 48 -11.64 -10.99 -15.05
C ASN A 48 -10.89 -11.43 -13.77
N TRP A 49 -11.29 -12.57 -13.22
CA TRP A 49 -10.73 -13.15 -11.99
C TRP A 49 -9.21 -13.34 -12.02
N LYS A 50 -8.63 -13.65 -13.18
CA LYS A 50 -7.18 -13.79 -13.33
C LYS A 50 -6.46 -12.48 -12.98
N LYS A 51 -6.96 -11.36 -13.48
CA LYS A 51 -6.39 -10.02 -13.19
C LYS A 51 -6.58 -9.63 -11.73
N VAL A 52 -7.73 -9.94 -11.13
CA VAL A 52 -8.01 -9.70 -9.70
C VAL A 52 -7.02 -10.45 -8.81
N ILE A 53 -6.76 -11.73 -9.12
CA ILE A 53 -5.80 -12.54 -8.37
C ILE A 53 -4.39 -11.96 -8.50
N ILE A 54 -3.94 -11.62 -9.71
CA ILE A 54 -2.63 -11.02 -9.93
C ILE A 54 -2.49 -9.70 -9.15
N TRP A 55 -3.50 -8.83 -9.22
CA TRP A 55 -3.50 -7.57 -8.49
C TRP A 55 -3.45 -7.78 -6.97
N SER A 56 -4.20 -8.77 -6.46
CA SER A 56 -4.21 -9.13 -5.04
C SER A 56 -2.85 -9.66 -4.57
N VAL A 57 -2.19 -10.49 -5.38
CA VAL A 57 -0.85 -11.00 -5.08
C VAL A 57 0.16 -9.85 -5.08
N VAL A 58 0.17 -9.00 -6.10
CA VAL A 58 1.10 -7.87 -6.20
C VAL A 58 0.95 -6.92 -5.01
N THR A 59 -0.28 -6.50 -4.72
CA THR A 59 -0.55 -5.59 -3.59
C THR A 59 -0.24 -6.25 -2.24
N GLY A 60 -0.60 -7.52 -2.06
CA GLY A 60 -0.30 -8.29 -0.85
C GLY A 60 1.20 -8.47 -0.61
N THR A 61 1.98 -8.76 -1.65
CA THR A 61 3.44 -8.88 -1.57
C THR A 61 4.08 -7.54 -1.22
N VAL A 62 3.69 -6.45 -1.89
CA VAL A 62 4.23 -5.11 -1.61
C VAL A 62 3.96 -4.70 -0.16
N ILE A 63 2.74 -4.88 0.34
CA ILE A 63 2.38 -4.55 1.72
C ILE A 63 3.17 -5.42 2.72
N SER A 64 3.28 -6.71 2.45
CA SER A 64 4.02 -7.65 3.31
C SER A 64 5.51 -7.30 3.38
N SER A 65 6.14 -7.00 2.23
CA SER A 65 7.53 -6.57 2.17
C SER A 65 7.74 -5.23 2.85
N ALA A 66 6.86 -4.24 2.65
CA ALA A 66 6.93 -2.95 3.33
C ALA A 66 6.80 -3.11 4.86
N LYS A 67 5.88 -3.96 5.33
CA LYS A 67 5.71 -4.28 6.75
C LYS A 67 6.96 -4.95 7.33
N LEU A 68 7.56 -5.89 6.60
CA LEU A 68 8.78 -6.58 7.03
C LEU A 68 9.97 -5.62 7.07
N ALA A 69 10.15 -4.79 6.04
CA ALA A 69 11.19 -3.76 5.98
C ALA A 69 11.05 -2.75 7.12
N THR A 70 9.82 -2.31 7.40
CA THR A 70 9.52 -1.38 8.50
C THR A 70 9.83 -2.01 9.85
N LYS A 71 9.41 -3.27 10.05
CA LYS A 71 9.75 -4.02 11.28
C LYS A 71 11.25 -4.15 11.44
N ARG A 72 11.98 -4.56 10.41
CA ARG A 72 13.44 -4.69 10.46
C ARG A 72 14.12 -3.36 10.73
N TYR A 73 13.71 -2.30 10.05
CA TYR A 73 14.26 -0.96 10.25
C TYR A 73 14.02 -0.47 11.68
N LEU A 74 12.81 -0.67 12.21
CA LEU A 74 12.49 -0.28 13.59
C LEU A 74 13.22 -1.13 14.63
N THR A 75 13.36 -2.44 14.42
CA THR A 75 14.19 -3.30 15.28
C THR A 75 15.64 -2.81 15.30
N HIS A 76 16.23 -2.56 14.13
CA HIS A 76 17.61 -2.08 14.02
C HIS A 76 17.85 -0.69 14.64
N LYS A 77 16.80 0.12 14.77
CA LYS A 77 16.85 1.47 15.35
C LYS A 77 16.47 1.54 16.83
N LEU A 78 15.96 0.45 17.40
CA LEU A 78 15.61 0.33 18.82
C LEU A 78 16.70 -0.41 19.63
N ASP A 79 17.56 -1.18 18.95
CA ASP A 79 18.75 -1.82 19.52
C ASP A 79 20.04 -0.96 19.41
N ALA A 80 19.94 0.30 18.94
CA ALA A 80 21.04 1.27 18.81
C ALA A 80 20.69 2.57 19.54
#